data_AF-A0A6J4LGG3-F1
#
_entry.id   AF-A0A6J4LGG3-F1
#
_cell.length_a   1.000
_cell.length_b   1.000
_cell.length_c   1.000
_cell.angle_alpha   90.00
_cell.angle_beta   90.00
_cell.angle_gamma   90.00
#
_symmetry.space_group_name_H-M   'P 1'
#
loop_
_entity.id
_entity.type
_entity.pdbx_description
1 polymer ?
#
loop_
_entity_poly.entity_id
_entity_poly.type
_entity_poly.pdbx_seq_one_letter_code
_entity_poly.pdbx_strand_id
1 'polypeptide(L)'
;SGGIVPGVKIPVGPGYQTAFAEQIRRDAGIATAAVGLITDAEQADEIVRAGRADLVLLGRQLLRDPCWPLRAARRLGASAPWPKQYERAAE
;
A
#
# COMPACT_ATOMS: atom_id res chain seq x y z
N SER A 1 -5.23 -15.12 -5.13
CA SER A 1 -3.99 -14.35 -4.91
C SER A 1 -3.32 -14.54 -3.54
N GLY A 2 -3.91 -15.29 -2.58
CA GLY A 2 -3.36 -15.46 -1.23
C GLY A 2 -2.21 -16.46 -1.05
N GLY A 3 -1.77 -17.14 -2.11
CA GLY A 3 -0.65 -18.10 -2.04
C GLY A 3 -0.85 -19.29 -1.10
N ILE A 4 -2.10 -19.69 -0.85
CA ILE A 4 -2.47 -20.76 0.07
C ILE A 4 -2.42 -22.17 -0.56
N VAL A 5 -2.19 -22.27 -1.87
CA VAL A 5 -2.14 -23.54 -2.59
C VAL A 5 -0.69 -24.01 -2.69
N PRO A 6 -0.35 -25.21 -2.18
CA PRO A 6 0.99 -25.77 -2.28
C PRO A 6 1.46 -25.95 -3.73
N GLY A 7 2.77 -25.86 -3.95
CA GLY A 7 3.40 -26.13 -5.25
C GLY A 7 3.21 -25.04 -6.33
N VAL A 8 2.45 -23.98 -6.05
CA VAL A 8 2.25 -22.88 -6.99
C VAL A 8 3.46 -21.95 -7.00
N LYS A 9 4.05 -21.74 -8.18
CA LYS A 9 5.04 -20.68 -8.41
C LYS A 9 4.33 -19.36 -8.65
N ILE A 10 4.45 -18.44 -7.71
CA ILE A 10 3.90 -17.09 -7.84
C ILE A 10 5.03 -16.17 -8.35
N PRO A 11 4.80 -15.36 -9.39
CA PRO A 11 5.76 -14.35 -9.82
C PRO A 11 5.77 -13.19 -8.81
N VAL A 12 6.43 -13.42 -7.68
CA VAL A 12 6.47 -12.48 -6.56
C VAL A 12 7.34 -11.29 -6.92
N GLY A 13 6.78 -10.08 -6.79
CA GLY A 13 7.46 -8.81 -6.99
C GLY A 13 6.64 -7.66 -6.39
N PRO A 14 7.17 -6.43 -6.42
CA PRO A 14 6.45 -5.26 -5.91
C PRO A 14 5.06 -5.14 -6.54
N GLY A 15 4.02 -5.05 -5.71
CA GLY A 15 2.65 -4.81 -6.18
C GLY A 15 2.06 -5.92 -7.06
N TYR A 16 2.57 -7.16 -6.98
CA TYR A 16 2.19 -8.25 -7.89
C TYR A 16 0.70 -8.63 -7.92
N GLN A 17 -0.12 -8.15 -6.98
CA GLN A 17 -1.58 -8.35 -6.99
C GLN A 17 -2.37 -7.11 -7.45
N THR A 18 -1.71 -5.98 -7.70
CA THR A 18 -2.36 -4.70 -8.03
C THR A 18 -3.23 -4.80 -9.27
N ALA A 19 -2.77 -5.53 -10.30
CA ALA A 19 -3.54 -5.74 -11.53
C ALA A 19 -4.90 -6.41 -11.29
N PHE A 20 -5.02 -7.26 -10.26
CA PHE A 20 -6.31 -7.86 -9.89
C PHE A 20 -7.25 -6.82 -9.26
N ALA A 21 -6.72 -5.97 -8.38
CA ALA A 21 -7.51 -4.89 -7.77
C ALA A 21 -7.99 -3.88 -8.83
N GLU A 22 -7.11 -3.54 -9.77
CA GLU A 22 -7.43 -2.64 -10.89
C GLU A 22 -8.51 -3.22 -11.80
N GLN A 23 -8.35 -4.50 -12.18
CA GLN A 23 -9.30 -5.17 -13.04
C GLN A 23 -10.69 -5.21 -12.40
N ILE A 24 -10.80 -5.61 -11.13
CA ILE A 24 -12.09 -5.65 -10.42
C ILE A 24 -12.68 -4.24 -10.31
N ARG A 25 -11.87 -3.23 -9.99
CA ARG A 25 -12.33 -1.84 -9.88
C ARG A 25 -12.95 -1.34 -11.18
N ARG A 26 -12.25 -1.56 -12.29
CA ARG A 26 -12.67 -1.11 -13.62
C ARG A 26 -13.86 -1.90 -14.13
N ASP A 27 -13.80 -3.22 -14.05
CA ASP A 27 -14.76 -4.10 -14.73
C ASP A 27 -16.05 -4.29 -13.92
N ALA A 28 -15.96 -4.28 -12.58
CA ALA A 28 -17.12 -4.42 -11.69
C ALA A 28 -17.60 -3.10 -11.08
N GLY A 29 -16.87 -2.00 -11.26
CA GLY A 29 -17.27 -0.66 -10.78
C GLY A 29 -17.36 -0.54 -9.26
N ILE A 30 -16.67 -1.41 -8.52
CA ILE A 30 -16.65 -1.42 -7.05
C ILE A 30 -15.29 -0.96 -6.53
N ALA A 31 -15.28 -0.28 -5.39
CA ALA A 31 -14.05 0.14 -4.76
C ALA A 31 -13.16 -1.06 -4.40
N THR A 32 -11.86 -0.96 -4.67
CA THR A 32 -10.89 -2.03 -4.37
C THR A 32 -9.70 -1.53 -3.56
N ALA A 33 -9.02 -2.48 -2.92
CA ALA A 33 -7.78 -2.22 -2.21
C ALA A 33 -6.66 -3.11 -2.77
N ALA A 34 -5.52 -2.51 -3.12
CA ALA A 34 -4.34 -3.25 -3.56
C ALA A 34 -3.52 -3.74 -2.35
N VAL A 35 -2.95 -4.93 -2.45
CA VAL A 35 -2.08 -5.54 -1.43
C VAL A 35 -0.98 -6.36 -2.10
N GLY A 36 0.10 -6.66 -1.37
CA GLY A 36 1.11 -7.62 -1.79
C GLY A 36 2.41 -6.95 -2.22
N LEU A 37 3.41 -7.01 -1.34
CA LEU A 37 4.74 -6.39 -1.53
C LEU A 37 4.63 -4.92 -1.96
N ILE A 38 3.80 -4.16 -1.24
CA ILE A 38 3.81 -2.71 -1.30
C ILE A 38 4.57 -2.24 -0.05
N THR A 39 5.70 -1.58 -0.25
CA THR A 39 6.63 -1.20 0.82
C THR A 39 7.08 0.26 0.74
N ASP A 40 7.09 0.84 -0.46
CA ASP A 40 7.54 2.20 -0.71
C ASP A 40 6.38 3.19 -0.80
N ALA A 41 6.59 4.41 -0.34
CA ALA A 41 5.56 5.44 -0.29
C ALA A 41 5.10 5.84 -1.69
N GLU A 42 6.06 6.01 -2.62
CA GLU A 42 5.81 6.37 -4.01
C GLU A 42 5.03 5.28 -4.75
N GLN A 43 5.32 4.01 -4.47
CA GLN A 43 4.57 2.90 -5.02
C GLN A 43 3.11 2.93 -4.56
N ALA A 44 2.87 3.17 -3.26
CA ALA A 44 1.52 3.27 -2.72
C ALA A 44 0.76 4.49 -3.30
N ASP A 45 1.42 5.65 -3.41
CA ASP A 45 0.86 6.87 -4.01
C ASP A 45 0.48 6.65 -5.48
N GLU A 46 1.39 6.07 -6.27
CA GLU A 46 1.16 5.79 -7.70
C GLU A 46 -0.05 4.86 -7.91
N ILE A 47 -0.21 3.82 -7.08
CA ILE A 47 -1.36 2.91 -7.15
C ILE A 47 -2.69 3.66 -7.03
N VAL A 48 -2.79 4.56 -6.05
CA VAL A 48 -4.03 5.32 -5.80
C VAL A 48 -4.22 6.40 -6.86
N ARG A 49 -3.18 7.19 -7.16
CA ARG A 49 -3.26 8.30 -8.11
C ARG A 49 -3.51 7.86 -9.55
N ALA A 50 -3.01 6.69 -9.93
CA ALA A 50 -3.30 6.09 -11.24
C ALA A 50 -4.68 5.41 -11.30
N GLY A 51 -5.45 5.40 -10.20
CA GLY A 51 -6.78 4.78 -10.15
C GLY A 51 -6.76 3.26 -10.23
N ARG A 52 -5.61 2.63 -9.94
CA ARG A 52 -5.46 1.16 -9.94
C ARG A 52 -6.11 0.51 -8.72
N ALA A 53 -6.26 1.24 -7.63
CA ALA A 53 -7.07 0.87 -6.48
C ALA A 53 -7.49 2.15 -5.72
N ASP A 54 -8.53 2.05 -4.90
CA ASP A 54 -8.98 3.16 -4.04
C ASP A 54 -8.23 3.19 -2.71
N LEU A 55 -7.67 2.05 -2.29
CA LEU A 55 -6.87 1.90 -1.07
C LEU A 55 -5.63 1.03 -1.29
N VAL A 56 -4.64 1.20 -0.42
CA VAL A 56 -3.47 0.32 -0.30
C VAL A 56 -3.45 -0.32 1.08
N LEU A 57 -3.35 -1.65 1.11
CA LEU A 57 -3.21 -2.42 2.35
C LEU A 57 -1.75 -2.81 2.55
N LEU A 58 -1.24 -2.52 3.74
CA LEU A 58 0.11 -2.86 4.15
C LEU A 58 0.07 -3.99 5.18
N GLY A 59 0.89 -5.02 4.95
CA GLY A 59 1.04 -6.15 5.87
C GLY A 59 2.39 -6.10 6.58
N ARG A 60 3.33 -6.95 6.12
CA ARG A 60 4.68 -7.07 6.68
C ARG A 60 5.45 -5.76 6.83
N GLN A 61 5.13 -4.74 6.03
CA GLN A 61 5.76 -3.43 6.16
C GLN A 61 5.44 -2.77 7.51
N LEU A 62 4.19 -2.85 7.97
CA LEU A 62 3.79 -2.29 9.26
C LEU A 62 4.35 -3.08 10.46
N LEU A 63 4.68 -4.36 10.27
CA LEU A 63 5.35 -5.17 11.30
C LEU A 63 6.81 -4.75 11.51
N ARG A 64 7.52 -4.43 10.41
CA ARG A 64 8.89 -3.92 10.49
C ARG A 64 8.93 -2.47 10.94
N ASP A 65 7.90 -1.73 10.56
CA ASP A 65 7.88 -0.30 10.68
C ASP A 65 6.47 0.25 10.95
N PRO A 66 6.05 0.33 12.22
CA PRO A 66 4.67 0.72 12.57
C PRO A 66 4.37 2.20 12.29
N CYS A 67 5.38 3.07 12.30
CA CYS A 67 5.23 4.50 12.00
C CYS A 67 5.25 4.79 10.49
N TRP A 68 5.23 3.75 9.63
CA TRP A 68 5.38 3.90 8.18
C TRP A 68 4.47 4.95 7.57
N PRO A 69 3.17 5.07 7.93
CA PRO A 69 2.29 6.08 7.34
C PRO A 69 2.78 7.52 7.59
N LEU A 70 3.35 7.80 8.76
CA LEU A 70 3.89 9.14 9.10
C LEU A 70 5.13 9.46 8.25
N ARG A 71 6.03 8.48 8.07
CA ARG A 71 7.20 8.65 7.20
C ARG A 71 6.83 8.72 5.72
N ALA A 72 5.84 7.95 5.27
CA ALA A 72 5.33 8.00 3.92
C ALA A 72 4.75 9.38 3.60
N ALA A 73 3.95 9.95 4.52
CA ALA A 73 3.43 11.30 4.37
C ALA A 73 4.56 12.33 4.25
N ARG A 74 5.57 12.28 5.14
CA ARG A 74 6.76 13.15 5.05
C ARG A 74 7.48 13.00 3.71
N ARG A 75 7.68 11.77 3.24
CA ARG A 75 8.38 11.47 1.98
C ARG A 75 7.62 11.99 0.75
N LEU A 76 6.30 11.95 0.79
CA LEU A 76 5.42 12.44 -0.28
C LEU A 76 5.09 13.94 -0.16
N GLY A 77 5.62 14.63 0.86
CA GLY A 77 5.29 16.03 1.13
C GLY A 77 3.84 16.25 1.58
N ALA A 78 3.18 15.22 2.08
CA ALA A 78 1.82 15.28 2.62
C ALA A 78 1.82 15.57 4.13
N SER A 79 0.77 16.24 4.60
CA SER A 79 0.53 16.41 6.04
C SER A 79 0.02 15.10 6.65
N ALA A 80 0.48 14.78 7.87
CA ALA A 80 -0.06 13.69 8.67
C ALA A 80 -0.26 14.15 10.12
N PRO A 81 -1.33 13.69 10.79
CA PRO A 81 -1.56 13.99 12.19
C PRO A 81 -0.61 13.17 13.07
N TRP A 82 0.47 13.80 13.53
CA TRP A 82 1.34 13.20 14.53
C TRP A 82 0.66 13.19 15.89
N PRO A 83 0.81 12.12 16.70
CA PRO A 83 0.43 12.17 18.11
C PRO A 83 1.13 13.36 18.80
N LYS A 84 0.42 14.09 19.66
CA LYS A 84 0.91 15.30 20.34
C LYS A 84 2.30 15.11 20.96
N GLN A 85 2.52 13.94 21.56
CA GLN A 85 3.76 13.57 22.24
C GLN A 85 4.96 13.45 21.27
N TYR A 86 4.72 13.31 19.97
CA TYR A 86 5.73 13.12 18.93
C TYR A 86 5.88 14.32 18.00
N GLU A 87 5.16 15.43 18.23
CA GLU A 87 5.23 16.63 17.38
C GLU A 87 6.66 17.14 17.20
N ARG A 88 7.47 17.12 18.26
CA ARG A 88 8.89 17.55 18.22
C ARG A 88 9.81 16.62 17.41
N ALA A 89 9.34 15.44 17.05
CA ALA A 89 10.05 14.49 16.20
C ALA A 89 9.53 14.48 14.75
N ALA A 90 8.52 15.30 14.45
CA ALA A 90 7.94 15.42 13.11
C ALA A 90 8.84 16.22 12.14
N GLU A 91 9.78 17.01 12.67
CA GLU A 91 10.76 17.83 11.93
C GLU A 91 11.83 17.02 11.18
#